data_AF-A0A955ZU32-F1
#
_entry.id   AF-A0A955ZU32-F1
#
_cell.length_a   1.000
_cell.length_b   1.000
_cell.length_c   1.000
_cell.angle_alpha   90.00
_cell.angle_beta   90.00
_cell.angle_gamma   90.00
#
_symmetry.space_group_name_H-M   'P 1'
#
loop_
_entity.id
_entity.type
_entity.pdbx_description
1 polymer ?
#
loop_
_entity_poly.entity_id
_entity_poly.type
_entity_poly.pdbx_seq_one_letter_code
_entity_poly.pdbx_strand_id
1 'polypeptide(L)'
;MFGKYLVERGLLREEELLIALERQASMKISFGRLAYQLGMLTLDQVMAVIDAQRENPVRFGVIAVERGLLTEQQVADLLEAQEDSHLPLGQVIATLGFVDPETLDRELRHYLAEIAPNK
;
A
#
# COMPACT_ATOMS: atom_id res chain seq x y z
N MET A 1 6.52 -1.31 -17.17
CA MET A 1 5.76 -0.85 -15.97
C MET A 1 4.62 0.02 -16.46
N PHE A 2 3.40 -0.21 -15.99
CA PHE A 2 2.22 0.49 -16.49
C PHE A 2 2.31 2.02 -16.39
N GLY A 3 2.90 2.58 -15.33
CA GLY A 3 3.08 4.02 -15.18
C GLY A 3 3.95 4.65 -16.29
N LYS A 4 5.05 3.99 -16.69
CA LYS A 4 5.89 4.46 -17.81
C LYS A 4 5.17 4.37 -19.15
N TYR A 5 4.38 3.32 -19.36
CA TYR A 5 3.56 3.15 -20.55
C TYR A 5 2.54 4.29 -20.72
N LEU A 6 1.93 4.77 -19.62
CA LEU A 6 1.03 5.94 -19.68
C LEU A 6 1.78 7.23 -20.07
N VAL A 7 3.03 7.39 -19.61
CA VAL A 7 3.89 8.52 -19.99
C VAL A 7 4.25 8.47 -21.47
N GLU A 8 4.63 7.30 -21.98
CA GLU A 8 4.95 7.09 -23.39
C GLU A 8 3.76 7.39 -24.32
N ARG A 9 2.52 7.14 -23.86
CA ARG A 9 1.29 7.48 -24.59
C ARG A 9 0.83 8.93 -24.42
N GLY A 10 1.56 9.75 -23.65
CA GLY A 10 1.21 11.14 -23.37
C GLY A 10 -0.04 11.31 -22.50
N LEU A 11 -0.48 10.24 -21.83
CA LEU A 11 -1.65 10.24 -20.94
C LEU A 11 -1.30 10.65 -19.50
N LEU A 12 -0.01 10.61 -19.16
CA LEU A 12 0.51 10.99 -17.85
C LEU A 12 1.82 11.76 -18.06
N ARG A 13 2.06 12.84 -17.33
CA ARG A 13 3.35 13.53 -17.34
C ARG A 13 4.34 12.82 -16.43
N GLU A 14 5.63 12.93 -16.72
CA GLU A 14 6.69 12.31 -15.89
C GLU A 14 6.66 12.84 -14.45
N GLU A 15 6.37 14.12 -14.26
CA GLU A 15 6.18 14.75 -12.94
C GLU A 15 4.97 14.14 -12.18
N GLU A 16 3.87 13.87 -12.87
CA GLU A 16 2.66 13.26 -12.29
C GLU A 16 2.91 11.80 -11.91
N LEU A 17 3.71 11.08 -12.70
CA LEU A 17 4.16 9.74 -12.37
C LEU A 17 5.00 9.74 -11.08
N LEU A 18 5.92 10.69 -10.92
CA LEU A 18 6.72 10.82 -9.70
C LEU A 18 5.83 11.09 -8.48
N ILE A 19 4.90 12.05 -8.58
CA ILE A 19 3.94 12.36 -7.50
C ILE A 19 3.10 11.13 -7.15
N ALA A 20 2.62 10.37 -8.15
CA ALA A 20 1.85 9.16 -7.91
C ALA A 20 2.67 8.07 -7.21
N LEU A 21 3.94 7.89 -7.56
CA LEU A 21 4.85 6.95 -6.90
C LEU A 21 5.13 7.34 -5.45
N GLU A 22 5.40 8.63 -5.19
CA GLU A 22 5.57 9.14 -3.83
C GLU A 22 4.31 8.95 -3.00
N ARG A 23 3.14 9.22 -3.59
CA ARG A 23 1.86 9.03 -2.92
C ARG A 23 1.59 7.56 -2.63
N GLN A 24 1.83 6.67 -3.59
CA GLN A 24 1.70 5.23 -3.42
C GLN A 24 2.57 4.72 -2.27
N ALA A 25 3.83 5.17 -2.19
CA ALA A 25 4.73 4.84 -1.10
C ALA A 25 4.23 5.34 0.27
N SER A 26 3.54 6.49 0.30
CA SER A 26 2.96 7.05 1.53
C SER A 26 1.66 6.38 1.99
N MET A 27 0.99 5.62 1.12
CA MET A 27 -0.33 5.01 1.39
C MET A 27 -0.26 3.60 1.98
N LYS A 28 0.92 3.14 2.40
CA LYS A 28 1.07 1.83 3.08
C LYS A 28 0.04 1.69 4.19
N ILE A 29 -0.64 0.54 4.22
CA ILE A 29 -1.61 0.23 5.27
C ILE A 29 -0.93 0.33 6.64
N SER A 30 -1.60 0.87 7.66
CA SER A 30 -1.01 0.94 8.99
C SER A 30 -0.86 -0.44 9.61
N PHE A 31 0.22 -0.63 10.37
CA PHE A 31 0.56 -1.90 11.01
C PHE A 31 -0.58 -2.48 11.86
N GLY A 32 -1.20 -1.63 12.68
CA GLY A 32 -2.34 -2.03 13.51
C GLY A 32 -3.58 -2.44 12.69
N ARG A 33 -3.86 -1.77 11.57
CA ARG A 33 -4.98 -2.16 10.70
C ARG A 33 -4.71 -3.50 10.02
N LEU A 34 -3.48 -3.73 9.57
CA LEU A 34 -3.09 -5.00 8.96
C LEU A 34 -3.16 -6.15 9.97
N ALA A 35 -2.65 -5.93 11.19
CA ALA A 35 -2.73 -6.90 12.29
C ALA A 35 -4.18 -7.28 12.63
N TYR A 36 -5.10 -6.31 12.60
CA TYR A 36 -6.53 -6.58 12.75
C TYR A 36 -7.11 -7.38 11.59
N GLN A 37 -6.81 -7.00 10.34
CA GLN A 37 -7.33 -7.69 9.16
C GLN A 37 -6.85 -9.14 9.03
N LEU A 38 -5.62 -9.43 9.47
CA LEU A 38 -5.07 -10.78 9.51
C LEU A 38 -5.53 -11.58 10.74
N GLY A 39 -6.37 -11.00 11.62
CA GLY A 39 -6.87 -11.66 12.83
C GLY A 39 -5.80 -11.88 13.91
N MET A 40 -4.64 -11.23 13.78
CA MET A 40 -3.56 -11.32 14.77
C MET A 40 -3.86 -10.49 16.02
N LEU A 41 -4.58 -9.37 15.86
CA LEU A 41 -5.02 -8.51 16.95
C LEU A 41 -6.51 -8.20 16.85
N THR A 42 -7.16 -8.03 18.00
CA THR A 42 -8.50 -7.44 18.08
C THR A 42 -8.44 -5.92 17.97
N LEU A 43 -9.58 -5.27 17.68
CA LEU A 43 -9.65 -3.80 17.65
C LEU A 43 -9.22 -3.18 18.98
N ASP A 44 -9.62 -3.77 20.11
CA ASP A 44 -9.25 -3.29 21.44
C ASP A 44 -7.74 -3.39 21.69
N GLN A 45 -7.11 -4.49 21.24
CA GLN A 45 -5.66 -4.66 21.34
C GLN A 45 -4.91 -3.64 20.47
N VAL A 46 -5.40 -3.38 19.25
CA VAL A 46 -4.84 -2.34 18.37
C VAL A 46 -4.93 -0.97 19.02
N MET A 47 -6.09 -0.62 19.59
CA MET A 47 -6.27 0.64 20.30
C MET A 47 -5.33 0.76 21.50
N ALA A 48 -5.19 -0.30 22.30
CA ALA A 48 -4.31 -0.31 23.46
C ALA A 48 -2.83 -0.04 23.08
N VAL A 49 -2.38 -0.53 21.92
CA VAL A 49 -1.03 -0.24 21.40
C VAL A 49 -0.93 1.19 20.87
N ILE A 50 -1.96 1.70 20.20
CA ILE A 50 -1.99 3.11 19.73
C ILE A 50 -1.94 4.09 20.90
N ASP A 51 -2.70 3.81 21.97
CA ASP A 51 -2.69 4.66 23.17
C ASP A 51 -1.32 4.63 23.85
N ALA A 52 -0.67 3.47 23.91
CA ALA A 52 0.71 3.37 24.38
C ALA A 52 1.71 4.18 23.52
N GLN A 53 1.54 4.18 22.19
CA GLN A 53 2.36 4.99 21.28
C GLN A 53 2.21 6.49 21.51
N ARG A 54 1.05 6.95 21.98
CA ARG A 54 0.79 8.37 22.29
C ARG A 54 1.54 8.82 23.54
N GLU A 55 1.66 7.93 24.53
CA GLU A 55 2.40 8.20 25.77
C GLU A 55 3.91 8.10 25.57
N ASN A 56 4.36 7.18 24.71
CA ASN A 56 5.76 7.00 24.35
C ASN A 56 5.89 6.62 22.87
N PRO A 57 6.57 7.42 22.01
CA PRO A 57 6.63 7.22 20.56
C PRO A 57 7.55 6.05 20.14
N VAL A 58 7.29 4.86 20.68
CA VAL A 58 7.89 3.58 20.30
C VAL A 58 7.15 3.02 19.09
N ARG A 59 7.79 2.16 18.30
CA ARG A 59 7.15 1.52 17.14
C ARG A 59 6.07 0.54 17.58
N PHE A 60 4.96 0.50 16.82
CA PHE A 60 3.79 -0.35 17.11
C PHE A 60 4.18 -1.81 17.36
N GLY A 61 4.99 -2.41 16.48
CA GLY A 61 5.41 -3.81 16.60
C GLY A 61 6.20 -4.09 17.87
N VAL A 62 7.02 -3.14 18.34
CA VAL A 62 7.80 -3.30 19.58
C VAL A 62 6.86 -3.33 20.78
N ILE A 63 5.93 -2.37 20.89
CA ILE A 63 4.95 -2.33 21.98
C ILE A 63 4.07 -3.59 21.97
N ALA A 64 3.67 -4.05 20.79
CA ALA A 64 2.85 -5.26 20.66
C ALA A 64 3.59 -6.52 21.16
N VAL A 65 4.90 -6.63 20.91
CA VAL A 65 5.75 -7.71 21.44
C VAL A 65 5.95 -7.57 22.95
N GLU A 66 6.28 -6.38 23.44
CA GLU A 66 6.46 -6.12 24.87
C GLU A 66 5.21 -6.44 25.71
N ARG A 67 4.02 -6.23 25.12
CA ARG A 67 2.72 -6.54 25.75
C ARG A 67 2.28 -7.99 25.55
N GLY A 68 3.06 -8.82 24.86
CA GLY A 68 2.72 -10.22 24.55
C GLY A 68 1.52 -10.36 23.60
N LEU A 69 1.18 -9.30 22.85
CA LEU A 69 0.08 -9.29 21.88
C LEU A 69 0.50 -9.87 20.53
N LEU A 70 1.76 -9.70 20.16
CA LEU A 70 2.38 -10.30 18.98
C LEU A 70 3.70 -10.96 19.36
N THR A 71 4.10 -11.98 18.60
CA THR A 71 5.46 -12.51 18.61
C THR A 71 6.35 -11.74 17.63
N GLU A 72 7.67 -11.82 17.80
CA GLU A 72 8.62 -11.24 16.83
C GLU A 72 8.39 -11.78 15.40
N GLN A 73 8.05 -13.07 15.28
CA GLN A 73 7.73 -13.69 14.00
C GLN A 73 6.48 -13.06 13.37
N GLN A 74 5.39 -12.87 14.13
CA GLN A 74 4.19 -12.22 13.62
C GLN A 74 4.43 -10.76 13.23
N VAL A 75 5.36 -10.07 13.91
CA VAL A 75 5.78 -8.73 13.48
C VAL A 75 6.56 -8.80 12.17
N ALA A 76 7.42 -9.79 11.96
CA ALA A 76 8.10 -9.99 10.69
C ALA A 76 7.10 -10.28 9.55
N ASP A 77 6.14 -11.19 9.77
CA ASP A 77 5.10 -11.53 8.80
C ASP A 77 4.23 -10.31 8.45
N LEU A 78 3.93 -9.45 9.43
CA LEU A 78 3.22 -8.20 9.21
C LEU A 78 4.04 -7.17 8.41
N LEU A 79 5.35 -7.11 8.59
CA LEU A 79 6.22 -6.24 7.79
C LEU A 79 6.21 -6.67 6.32
N GLU A 80 6.33 -7.97 6.06
CA GLU A 80 6.27 -8.53 4.70
C GLU A 80 4.92 -8.24 4.05
N ALA A 81 3.81 -8.55 4.75
CA ALA A 81 2.47 -8.26 4.24
C ALA A 81 2.21 -6.74 4.06
N GLN A 82 2.81 -5.88 4.89
CA GLN A 82 2.71 -4.43 4.72
C GLN A 82 3.48 -3.95 3.48
N GLU A 83 4.63 -4.56 3.17
CA GLU A 83 5.37 -4.31 1.93
C GLU A 83 4.61 -4.77 0.69
N ASP A 84 3.76 -5.79 0.78
CA ASP A 84 2.94 -6.24 -0.34
C ASP A 84 1.61 -5.47 -0.51
N SER A 85 1.17 -4.76 0.53
CA SER A 85 -0.13 -4.08 0.58
C SER A 85 -0.25 -2.79 -0.28
N HIS A 86 0.71 -2.51 -1.17
CA HIS A 86 0.70 -1.30 -1.97
C HIS A 86 -0.58 -1.21 -2.83
N LEU A 87 -1.29 -0.08 -2.72
CA LEU A 87 -2.32 0.28 -3.68
C LEU A 87 -1.74 0.22 -5.09
N PRO A 88 -2.40 -0.41 -6.08
CA PRO A 88 -1.91 -0.42 -7.45
C PRO A 88 -1.68 1.00 -7.96
N LEU A 89 -0.57 1.24 -8.66
CA LEU A 89 -0.19 2.58 -9.11
C LEU A 89 -1.32 3.24 -9.95
N GLY A 90 -2.03 2.47 -10.77
CA GLY A 90 -3.19 2.96 -11.53
C GLY A 90 -4.31 3.50 -10.63
N GLN A 91 -4.57 2.87 -9.49
CA GLN A 91 -5.57 3.36 -8.53
C GLN A 91 -5.12 4.64 -7.84
N VAL A 92 -3.82 4.80 -7.58
CA VAL A 92 -3.25 6.04 -7.04
C VAL A 92 -3.37 7.18 -8.06
N ILE A 93 -3.01 6.92 -9.33
CA ILE A 93 -3.16 7.88 -10.44
C ILE A 93 -4.61 8.35 -10.59
N ALA A 94 -5.58 7.42 -10.53
CA ALA A 94 -7.00 7.74 -10.56
C ALA A 94 -7.43 8.60 -9.38
N THR A 95 -6.98 8.24 -8.17
CA THR A 95 -7.33 8.96 -6.93
C THR A 95 -6.78 10.39 -6.93
N LEU A 96 -5.61 10.61 -7.54
CA LEU A 96 -5.00 11.93 -7.73
C LEU A 96 -5.66 12.73 -8.86
N GLY A 97 -6.51 12.11 -9.68
CA GLY A 97 -7.21 12.75 -10.78
C GLY A 97 -6.33 13.04 -12.00
N PHE A 98 -5.15 12.43 -12.09
CA PHE A 98 -4.25 12.62 -13.23
C PHE A 98 -4.76 11.94 -14.50
N VAL A 99 -5.40 10.78 -14.34
CA VAL A 99 -6.06 10.04 -15.41
C VAL A 99 -7.38 9.51 -14.88
N ASP A 100 -8.44 9.58 -15.68
CA ASP A 100 -9.74 9.06 -15.27
C ASP A 100 -9.73 7.50 -15.20
N PRO A 101 -10.56 6.90 -14.32
CA PRO A 101 -10.59 5.46 -14.14
C PRO A 101 -10.95 4.66 -15.41
N GLU A 102 -11.80 5.19 -16.29
CA GLU A 102 -12.22 4.49 -17.52
C GLU A 102 -11.07 4.40 -18.53
N THR A 103 -10.33 5.50 -18.71
CA THR A 103 -9.11 5.53 -19.51
C THR A 103 -8.04 4.62 -18.92
N LEU A 104 -7.84 4.62 -17.60
CA LEU A 104 -6.90 3.71 -16.96
C LEU A 104 -7.24 2.24 -17.20
N ASP A 105 -8.51 1.84 -17.05
CA ASP A 105 -8.93 0.46 -17.29
C ASP A 105 -8.72 0.04 -18.76
N ARG A 106 -9.08 0.92 -19.70
CA ARG A 106 -8.86 0.68 -21.13
C ARG A 106 -7.37 0.50 -21.44
N GLU A 107 -6.53 1.43 -20.98
CA GLU A 107 -5.09 1.37 -21.23
C GLU A 107 -4.41 0.22 -20.52
N LEU A 108 -4.90 -0.18 -19.35
CA LEU A 108 -4.41 -1.36 -18.65
C LEU A 108 -4.66 -2.63 -19.46
N ARG A 109 -5.85 -2.78 -20.08
CA ARG A 109 -6.14 -3.91 -20.97
C ARG A 109 -5.21 -3.93 -22.19
N HIS A 110 -4.94 -2.77 -22.79
CA HIS A 110 -3.98 -2.66 -23.90
C HIS A 110 -2.57 -3.05 -23.46
N TYR A 111 -2.08 -2.47 -22.36
CA TYR A 111 -0.77 -2.79 -21.79
C TYR A 111 -0.64 -4.30 -21.49
N LEU A 112 -1.65 -4.91 -20.88
CA LEU A 112 -1.65 -6.36 -20.57
C LEU A 112 -1.65 -7.22 -21.84
N ALA A 113 -2.38 -6.82 -22.88
CA ALA A 113 -2.39 -7.53 -24.17
C ALA A 113 -1.04 -7.41 -24.91
N GLU A 114 -0.37 -6.26 -24.82
CA GLU A 114 0.94 -6.03 -25.43
C GLU A 114 2.07 -6.80 -24.72
N ILE A 115 2.02 -6.92 -23.40
CA ILE A 115 3.04 -7.66 -22.61
C ILE A 115 2.79 -9.17 -22.52
N ALA A 116 1.59 -9.63 -22.87
CA ALA A 116 1.25 -11.05 -22.92
C ALA A 116 1.03 -11.55 -24.36
N PRO A 117 2.02 -11.43 -25.28
CA PRO A 117 1.89 -12.05 -26.58
C PRO A 117 2.14 -13.55 -26.43
N ASN A 118 1.09 -14.36 -26.59
CA ASN A 118 1.02 -15.83 -26.53
C ASN A 118 1.04 -16.51 -25.14
N LYS A 119 -0.13 -17.05 -24.77
CA LYS A 119 -0.22 -18.47 -24.40
C LYS A 119 -0.75 -19.26 -25.60
#